data_AF-A0A2E5P835-F1
#
_entry.id   AF-A0A2E5P835-F1
#
_cell.length_a   1.000
_cell.length_b   1.000
_cell.length_c   1.000
_cell.angle_alpha   90.00
_cell.angle_beta   90.00
_cell.angle_gamma   90.00
#
_symmetry.space_group_name_H-M   'P 1'
#
loop_
_entity.id
_entity.type
_entity.pdbx_description
1 polymer ?
#
loop_
_entity_poly.entity_id
_entity_poly.type
_entity_poly.pdbx_seq_one_letter_code
_entity_poly.pdbx_strand_id
1 'polypeptide(L)'
;MTDRRRHHDMGGLDDGPMEIKEHASEPWEKRVDAIRSLLSDEKRNMLSVDELRRAIEDLGAEAYDRYNYYERWMAAMTNILLEKKVLGVDELGRKMAEVEAPQRNKPI
;
A
#
# COMPACT_ATOMS: atom_id res chain seq x y z
N MET A 1 9.62 -5.60 31.37
CA MET A 1 9.20 -6.23 30.10
C MET A 1 8.79 -5.08 29.19
N THR A 2 9.62 -4.74 28.21
CA THR A 2 9.28 -3.71 27.22
C THR A 2 8.10 -4.20 26.40
N ASP A 3 7.05 -3.40 26.35
CA ASP A 3 5.84 -3.67 25.58
C ASP A 3 6.22 -4.03 24.13
N ARG A 4 5.85 -5.25 23.71
CA ARG A 4 6.19 -5.86 22.41
C ARG A 4 5.08 -5.70 21.37
N ARG A 5 4.03 -4.94 21.70
CA ARG A 5 2.85 -4.78 20.85
C ARG A 5 3.18 -3.93 19.61
N ARG A 6 2.94 -4.49 18.42
CA ARG A 6 3.02 -3.75 17.15
C ARG A 6 1.75 -2.92 16.95
N HIS A 7 1.82 -1.86 16.15
CA HIS A 7 0.73 -0.90 16.00
C HIS A 7 -0.58 -1.52 15.49
N HIS A 8 -0.52 -2.56 14.65
CA HIS A 8 -1.72 -3.22 14.13
C HIS A 8 -2.50 -4.02 15.20
N ASP A 9 -1.86 -4.37 16.32
CA ASP A 9 -2.43 -5.19 17.38
C ASP A 9 -3.22 -4.31 18.35
N MET A 10 -4.31 -3.72 17.85
CA MET A 10 -5.18 -2.78 18.58
C MET A 10 -6.36 -3.47 19.28
N GLY A 11 -6.48 -4.80 19.14
CA GLY A 11 -7.60 -5.56 19.69
C GLY A 11 -7.70 -5.40 21.20
N GLY A 12 -8.86 -4.94 21.68
CA GLY A 12 -9.13 -4.75 23.11
C GLY A 12 -8.67 -3.40 23.67
N LEU A 13 -8.20 -2.48 22.83
CA LEU A 13 -8.00 -1.09 23.23
C LEU A 13 -9.30 -0.29 23.16
N ASP A 14 -9.40 0.74 24.00
CA ASP A 14 -10.49 1.71 23.96
C ASP A 14 -10.33 2.64 22.75
N ASP A 15 -11.36 2.76 21.91
CA ASP A 15 -11.36 3.63 20.70
C ASP A 15 -12.63 4.49 20.56
N GLY A 16 -13.42 4.61 21.62
CA GLY A 16 -14.64 5.42 21.61
C GLY A 16 -15.69 4.99 20.55
N PRO A 17 -16.77 5.76 20.39
CA PRO A 17 -17.78 5.48 19.38
C PRO A 17 -17.32 5.89 17.98
N MET A 18 -17.50 5.01 17.01
CA MET A 18 -17.16 5.22 15.60
C MET A 18 -18.41 5.48 14.75
N GLU A 19 -18.32 6.47 13.85
CA GLU A 19 -19.35 6.72 12.83
C GLU A 19 -19.03 5.91 11.56
N ILE A 20 -19.91 4.97 11.20
CA ILE A 20 -19.75 4.16 9.99
C ILE A 20 -20.40 4.88 8.82
N LYS A 21 -19.61 5.18 7.78
CA LYS A 21 -20.08 5.74 6.52
C LYS A 21 -19.61 4.90 5.36
N GLU A 22 -20.42 4.89 4.30
CA GLU A 22 -20.01 4.32 3.03
C GLU A 22 -18.99 5.24 2.37
N HIS A 23 -17.90 4.65 1.86
CA HIS A 23 -16.90 5.34 1.06
C HIS A 23 -17.07 4.95 -0.40
N ALA A 24 -17.28 5.93 -1.27
CA ALA A 24 -17.38 5.68 -2.71
C ALA A 24 -15.98 5.41 -3.27
N SER A 25 -15.79 4.23 -3.87
CA SER A 25 -14.48 3.88 -4.40
C SER A 25 -14.08 4.75 -5.59
N GLU A 26 -12.94 5.41 -5.47
CA GLU A 26 -12.34 6.20 -6.53
C GLU A 26 -11.77 5.29 -7.64
N PRO A 27 -11.69 5.76 -8.91
CA PRO A 27 -11.15 4.95 -9.99
C PRO A 27 -9.71 4.44 -9.75
N TRP A 28 -8.90 5.20 -9.02
CA TRP A 28 -7.52 4.80 -8.70
C TRP A 28 -7.48 3.70 -7.62
N GLU A 29 -8.40 3.70 -6.66
CA GLU A 29 -8.49 2.65 -5.64
C GLU A 29 -8.81 1.29 -6.28
N LYS A 30 -9.73 1.27 -7.25
CA LYS A 30 -10.02 0.08 -8.05
C LYS A 30 -8.81 -0.39 -8.85
N ARG A 31 -7.96 0.53 -9.33
CA ARG A 31 -6.72 0.19 -10.01
C ARG A 31 -5.71 -0.44 -9.05
N VAL A 32 -5.59 0.09 -7.83
CA VAL A 32 -4.72 -0.49 -6.78
C VAL A 32 -5.17 -1.91 -6.45
N ASP A 33 -6.46 -2.14 -6.28
CA ASP A 33 -7.02 -3.47 -6.02
C ASP A 33 -6.75 -4.46 -7.17
N ALA A 34 -6.93 -4.02 -8.42
CA ALA A 34 -6.60 -4.81 -9.59
C ALA A 34 -5.10 -5.15 -9.67
N ILE A 35 -4.22 -4.20 -9.39
CA ILE A 35 -2.77 -4.42 -9.33
C ILE A 35 -2.45 -5.44 -8.25
N ARG A 36 -2.99 -5.28 -7.04
CA ARG A 36 -2.79 -6.23 -5.94
C ARG A 36 -3.22 -7.64 -6.35
N SER A 37 -4.40 -7.76 -6.96
CA SER A 37 -4.95 -9.04 -7.42
C SER A 37 -4.05 -9.72 -8.45
N LEU A 38 -3.50 -8.97 -9.42
CA LEU A 38 -2.55 -9.50 -10.40
C LEU A 38 -1.22 -9.92 -9.74
N LEU A 39 -0.68 -9.11 -8.84
CA LEU A 39 0.57 -9.45 -8.15
C LEU A 39 0.42 -10.72 -7.29
N SER A 40 -0.76 -10.98 -6.73
CA SER A 40 -1.04 -12.15 -5.91
C SER A 40 -1.62 -13.35 -6.68
N ASP A 41 -1.82 -13.25 -7.99
CA ASP A 41 -2.40 -14.36 -8.75
C ASP A 41 -1.44 -15.55 -8.82
N GLU A 42 -1.99 -16.76 -9.00
CA GLU A 42 -1.21 -18.00 -9.00
C GLU A 42 -0.15 -18.05 -10.11
N LYS A 43 -0.36 -17.31 -11.21
CA LYS A 43 0.51 -17.33 -12.38
C LYS A 43 1.76 -16.46 -12.17
N ARG A 44 1.60 -15.29 -11.56
CA ARG A 44 2.64 -14.28 -11.33
C ARG A 44 3.30 -14.49 -9.97
N ASN A 45 2.52 -14.82 -8.96
CA ASN A 45 2.95 -15.13 -7.59
C ASN A 45 4.03 -14.16 -7.07
N MET A 46 3.83 -12.86 -7.29
CA MET A 46 4.80 -11.81 -6.96
C MET A 46 4.70 -11.39 -5.50
N LEU A 47 3.54 -11.54 -4.87
CA LEU A 47 3.36 -11.35 -3.43
C LEU A 47 2.29 -12.28 -2.86
N SER A 48 2.47 -12.70 -1.61
CA SER A 48 1.44 -13.39 -0.82
C SER A 48 0.64 -12.42 0.06
N VAL A 49 -0.49 -12.89 0.59
CA VAL A 49 -1.29 -12.13 1.56
C VAL A 49 -0.49 -11.84 2.84
N ASP A 50 0.31 -12.80 3.29
CA ASP A 50 1.11 -12.66 4.51
C ASP A 50 2.26 -11.67 4.32
N GLU A 51 2.88 -11.64 3.14
CA GLU A 51 3.88 -10.62 2.79
C GLU A 51 3.26 -9.23 2.78
N LEU A 52 2.08 -9.08 2.18
CA LEU A 52 1.36 -7.81 2.16
C LEU A 52 1.02 -7.33 3.57
N ARG A 53 0.50 -8.21 4.44
CA ARG A 53 0.20 -7.87 5.84
C ARG A 53 1.45 -7.41 6.57
N ARG A 54 2.53 -8.21 6.53
CA ARG A 54 3.81 -7.84 7.14
C ARG A 54 4.27 -6.46 6.69
N ALA A 55 4.27 -6.21 5.38
CA ALA A 55 4.74 -4.95 4.83
C ALA A 55 3.88 -3.75 5.24
N ILE A 56 2.55 -3.90 5.34
CA ILE A 56 1.66 -2.85 5.86
C ILE A 56 1.94 -2.57 7.34
N GLU A 57 2.09 -3.63 8.14
CA GLU A 57 2.34 -3.54 9.58
C GLU A 57 3.71 -2.93 9.91
N ASP A 58 4.68 -3.13 9.03
CA ASP A 58 6.03 -2.58 9.13
C ASP A 58 6.10 -1.08 8.72
N LEU A 59 5.05 -0.50 8.12
CA LEU A 59 5.00 0.94 7.80
C LEU A 59 5.04 1.84 9.05
N GLY A 60 4.71 1.28 10.22
CA GLY A 60 4.68 2.00 11.50
C GLY A 60 3.44 2.86 11.70
N ALA A 61 3.25 3.34 12.94
CA ALA A 61 2.03 4.04 13.35
C ALA A 61 1.71 5.29 12.51
N GLU A 62 2.73 6.07 12.15
CA GLU A 62 2.55 7.32 11.39
C GLU A 62 1.89 7.07 10.01
N ALA A 63 2.15 5.93 9.39
CA ALA A 63 1.51 5.58 8.12
C ALA A 63 0.00 5.32 8.27
N TYR A 64 -0.47 4.87 9.44
CA TYR A 64 -1.89 4.66 9.70
C TYR A 64 -2.64 5.98 9.87
N ASP A 65 -1.94 7.03 10.29
CA ASP A 65 -2.51 8.38 10.43
C ASP A 65 -2.49 9.16 9.10
N ARG A 66 -1.41 9.00 8.31
CA ARG A 66 -1.21 9.78 7.07
C ARG A 66 -1.84 9.17 5.83
N TYR A 67 -1.91 7.84 5.75
CA TYR A 67 -2.33 7.15 4.54
C TYR A 67 -3.70 6.51 4.70
N ASN A 68 -4.53 6.64 3.68
CA ASN A 68 -5.75 5.86 3.58
C ASN A 68 -5.45 4.37 3.36
N TYR A 69 -6.49 3.55 3.35
CA TYR A 69 -6.37 2.10 3.20
C TYR A 69 -5.62 1.66 1.93
N TYR A 70 -5.96 2.24 0.77
CA TYR A 70 -5.36 1.89 -0.51
C TYR A 70 -3.95 2.47 -0.68
N GLU A 71 -3.65 3.62 -0.07
CA GLU A 71 -2.29 4.18 -0.02
C GLU A 71 -1.33 3.28 0.76
N ARG A 72 -1.78 2.70 1.89
CA ARG A 72 -0.98 1.70 2.63
C ARG A 72 -0.71 0.46 1.78
N TRP A 73 -1.69 0.00 1.00
CA TRP A 73 -1.50 -1.10 0.06
C TRP A 73 -0.48 -0.76 -1.03
N MET A 74 -0.57 0.43 -1.63
CA MET A 74 0.40 0.87 -2.63
C MET A 74 1.82 0.89 -2.05
N ALA A 75 2.01 1.53 -0.89
CA ALA A 75 3.31 1.61 -0.24
C ALA A 75 3.89 0.22 0.08
N ALA A 76 3.07 -0.67 0.66
CA ALA A 76 3.48 -2.02 1.01
C ALA A 76 3.84 -2.87 -0.22
N MET A 77 3.04 -2.81 -1.30
CA MET A 77 3.35 -3.51 -2.55
C MET A 77 4.64 -2.99 -3.18
N THR A 78 4.83 -1.67 -3.21
CA THR A 78 6.07 -1.07 -3.71
C THR A 78 7.29 -1.55 -2.92
N ASN A 79 7.20 -1.57 -1.59
CA ASN A 79 8.28 -2.08 -0.73
C ASN A 79 8.60 -3.55 -1.03
N ILE A 80 7.59 -4.42 -1.14
CA ILE A 80 7.78 -5.84 -1.47
C ILE A 80 8.46 -6.02 -2.84
N LEU A 81 8.04 -5.25 -3.85
CA LEU A 81 8.63 -5.35 -5.19
C LEU A 81 10.07 -4.85 -5.24
N LEU A 82 10.43 -3.85 -4.43
CA LEU A 82 11.80 -3.40 -4.24
C LEU A 82 12.65 -4.45 -3.49
N GLU A 83 12.12 -5.01 -2.39
CA GLU A 83 12.76 -6.08 -1.61
C GLU A 83 13.10 -7.29 -2.48
N LYS A 84 12.16 -7.69 -3.35
CA LYS A 84 12.31 -8.80 -4.29
C LYS A 84 13.07 -8.42 -5.57
N LYS A 85 13.51 -7.16 -5.71
CA LYS A 85 14.22 -6.63 -6.88
C LYS A 85 13.46 -6.78 -8.20
N VAL A 86 12.12 -6.84 -8.12
CA VAL A 86 11.24 -6.76 -9.30
C VAL A 86 11.23 -5.33 -9.84
N LEU A 87 11.34 -4.35 -8.95
CA LEU A 87 11.60 -2.95 -9.29
C LEU A 87 12.98 -2.53 -8.78
N GLY A 88 13.66 -1.67 -9.53
CA GLY A 88 14.82 -0.92 -9.03
C GLY A 88 14.42 0.41 -8.39
N VAL A 89 15.15 0.86 -7.36
CA VAL A 89 14.93 2.18 -6.73
C VAL A 89 15.08 3.30 -7.76
N ASP A 90 16.13 3.25 -8.58
CA ASP A 90 16.37 4.26 -9.62
C ASP A 90 15.30 4.21 -10.73
N GLU A 91 14.82 3.02 -11.05
CA GLU A 91 13.74 2.83 -12.03
C GLU A 91 12.44 3.48 -11.53
N LEU A 92 12.08 3.20 -10.28
CA LEU A 92 10.90 3.77 -9.64
C LEU A 92 11.02 5.30 -9.56
N GLY A 93 12.16 5.82 -9.12
CA GLY A 93 12.41 7.26 -9.01
C GLY A 93 12.30 7.97 -10.36
N ARG A 94 12.89 7.41 -11.42
CA ARG A 94 12.74 7.95 -12.78
C ARG A 94 11.28 7.95 -13.23
N LYS A 95 10.53 6.89 -12.92
CA LYS A 95 9.14 6.79 -13.32
C LYS A 95 8.26 7.80 -12.58
N MET A 96 8.49 8.01 -11.28
CA MET A 96 7.80 9.04 -10.50
C MET A 96 8.07 10.43 -11.06
N ALA A 97 9.32 10.76 -11.36
CA ALA A 97 9.68 12.04 -11.98
C ALA A 97 9.03 12.23 -13.37
N GLU A 98 8.92 11.18 -14.18
CA GLU A 98 8.19 11.23 -15.46
C GLU A 98 6.69 11.52 -15.28
N VAL A 99 6.08 10.96 -14.23
CA VAL A 99 4.65 11.13 -13.94
C VAL A 99 4.37 12.53 -13.38
N GLU A 100 5.26 13.06 -12.53
CA GLU A 100 5.17 14.41 -11.96
C GLU A 100 5.47 15.51 -12.98
N ALA A 101 6.29 15.22 -13.99
CA ALA A 101 6.59 16.17 -15.04
C ALA A 101 5.28 16.63 -15.74
N PRO A 102 5.15 17.93 -16.06
CA PRO A 102 3.97 18.45 -16.73
C PRO A 102 3.68 17.66 -18.01
N GLN A 103 2.52 17.00 -18.06
CA GLN A 103 2.08 16.19 -19.20
C GLN A 103 1.72 17.13 -20.38
N ARG A 104 2.73 17.67 -21.07
CA ARG A 104 2.52 18.43 -22.30
C ARG A 104 2.26 17.42 -23.43
N ASN A 105 0.98 17.18 -23.73
CA ASN A 105 0.47 16.31 -24.82
C ASN A 105 0.88 14.83 -24.75
N LYS A 106 0.17 14.03 -23.94
CA LYS A 106 -0.05 12.61 -24.29
C LYS A 106 -1.51 12.43 -24.70
N PRO A 107 -1.83 12.17 -25.99
CA PRO A 107 -3.17 11.76 -26.36
C PRO A 107 -3.47 10.40 -25.72
N ILE A 108 -4.70 10.25 -25.25
CA ILE A 108 -5.25 8.98 -24.73
C ILE A 108 -5.42 8.01 -25.89
#